data_AF-B8ME82-F1
#
_entry.id   AF-B8ME82-F1
#
_cell.length_a   1.000
_cell.length_b   1.000
_cell.length_c   1.000
_cell.angle_alpha   90.00
_cell.angle_beta   90.00
_cell.angle_gamma   90.00
#
_symmetry.space_group_name_H-M   'P 1'
#
loop_
_entity.id
_entity.type
_entity.pdbx_description
1 polymer ?
#
loop_
_entity_poly.entity_id
_entity_poly.type
_entity_poly.pdbx_seq_one_letter_code
_entity_poly.pdbx_strand_id
1 'polypeptide(L)'
;MKAIIASTFVLYLLVTFAIQLLEVPTVRLFEIAICDRYFRTTNTGVHSTLFKDIDESSCKIPPIQNELAEIAGWKTSFDAVPGLLTALWYGSVADRYGQRLVLFLSLTGSLMGLVWIVFVCKYNIIFAPQMVWISSIFLFIGGGVRVFNSVIFSIISDSLGHSQRTKFLYLLAAGPHINRLISPRVATFLMGYSIYVPFWVAITTDCICLLMLVAWPNQSKKETFMVDRTGEMDSTDADSVSDSSNVYTPLLGSSSSSASSPSSPISSNNDQQLSTILKTAVLLLRHPASRFCFITYILKRIAFASEGFMFQYASEKFLWPLHQTTWLRVGQASGAILATLILCPLIMSIFSKTTTADTMIGDSSRTSKISCGRFSAHVIDLTMIRSALSILTLSFFAAWKAPSAQWQVAGSAKALSQLYKV
;
A
#
# COMPACT_ATOMS: atom_id res chain seq x y z
N MET A 1 13.33 -19.07 -14.12
CA MET A 1 12.05 -18.75 -13.41
C MET A 1 12.26 -18.46 -11.92
N LYS A 2 12.86 -19.36 -11.13
CA LYS A 2 13.12 -19.12 -9.68
C LYS A 2 13.93 -17.85 -9.38
N ALA A 3 14.99 -17.57 -10.14
CA ALA A 3 15.80 -16.35 -9.99
C ALA A 3 15.01 -15.05 -10.24
N ILE A 4 14.07 -15.08 -11.18
CA ILE A 4 13.23 -13.92 -11.53
C ILE A 4 12.23 -13.62 -10.41
N ILE A 5 11.59 -14.67 -9.88
CA ILE A 5 10.67 -14.56 -8.75
C ILE A 5 11.40 -14.02 -7.52
N ALA A 6 12.59 -14.56 -7.22
CA ALA A 6 13.42 -14.08 -6.12
C ALA A 6 13.84 -12.61 -6.32
N SER A 7 14.31 -12.24 -7.52
CA SER A 7 14.69 -10.85 -7.83
C SER A 7 13.51 -9.88 -7.71
N THR A 8 12.31 -10.29 -8.16
CA THR A 8 11.08 -9.48 -8.04
C THR A 8 10.71 -9.27 -6.57
N PHE A 9 10.85 -10.31 -5.75
CA PHE A 9 10.59 -10.24 -4.32
C PHE A 9 11.56 -9.30 -3.60
N VAL A 10 12.86 -9.41 -3.91
CA VAL A 10 13.90 -8.52 -3.37
C VAL A 10 13.64 -7.08 -3.78
N LEU A 11 13.37 -6.83 -5.07
CA LEU A 11 13.03 -5.49 -5.58
C LEU A 11 11.83 -4.89 -4.81
N TYR A 12 10.76 -5.65 -4.67
CA TYR A 12 9.56 -5.21 -3.95
C TYR A 12 9.86 -4.90 -2.47
N LEU A 13 10.64 -5.74 -1.80
CA LEU A 13 11.04 -5.50 -0.42
C LEU A 13 11.92 -4.25 -0.26
N LEU A 14 12.89 -4.02 -1.15
CA LEU A 14 13.75 -2.84 -1.09
C LEU A 14 12.98 -1.55 -1.33
N VAL A 15 12.12 -1.51 -2.34
CA VAL A 15 11.28 -0.34 -2.63
C VAL A 15 10.31 -0.05 -1.49
N THR A 16 9.64 -1.08 -0.95
CA THR A 16 8.74 -0.90 0.18
C THR A 16 9.47 -0.57 1.48
N PHE A 17 10.74 -0.97 1.63
CA PHE A 17 11.60 -0.53 2.73
C PHE A 17 11.93 0.96 2.60
N ALA A 18 12.37 1.43 1.43
CA ALA A 18 12.69 2.85 1.20
C ALA A 18 11.47 3.77 1.47
N ILE A 19 10.28 3.38 1.00
CA ILE A 19 9.04 4.14 1.25
C ILE A 19 8.73 4.23 2.75
N GLN A 20 8.84 3.11 3.48
CA GLN A 20 8.52 3.07 4.90
C GLN A 20 9.59 3.71 5.79
N LEU A 21 10.85 3.70 5.34
CA LEU A 21 11.95 4.39 5.98
C LEU A 21 11.70 5.91 6.00
N LEU A 22 11.11 6.45 4.93
CA LEU A 22 10.88 7.89 4.76
C LEU A 22 9.55 8.40 5.33
N GLU A 23 8.69 7.52 5.86
CA GLU A 23 7.36 7.90 6.39
C GLU A 23 7.46 8.99 7.48
N VAL A 24 8.36 8.82 8.46
CA VAL A 24 8.57 9.79 9.55
C VAL A 24 9.57 10.90 9.17
N PRO A 25 10.74 10.61 8.55
CA PRO A 25 11.70 11.64 8.16
C PRO A 25 11.12 12.71 7.24
N THR A 26 10.20 12.36 6.32
CA THR A 26 9.57 13.33 5.42
C THR A 26 8.71 14.34 6.19
N VAL A 27 7.91 13.88 7.16
CA VAL A 27 7.11 14.77 8.01
C VAL A 27 8.01 15.69 8.84
N ARG A 28 9.09 15.14 9.42
CA ARG A 28 10.07 15.95 10.17
C ARG A 28 10.79 16.97 9.28
N LEU A 29 11.09 16.61 8.03
CA LEU A 29 11.72 17.52 7.07
C LEU A 29 10.79 18.69 6.73
N PHE A 30 9.50 18.43 6.54
CA PHE A 30 8.50 19.49 6.34
C PHE A 30 8.40 20.40 7.57
N GLU A 31 8.33 19.81 8.76
CA GLU A 31 8.24 20.57 10.02
C GLU A 31 9.42 21.54 10.18
N ILE A 32 10.66 21.08 9.96
CA ILE A 32 11.85 21.93 10.07
C ILE A 32 11.84 23.03 9.01
N ALA A 33 11.47 22.71 7.77
CA ALA A 33 11.43 23.70 6.69
C ALA A 33 10.41 24.82 6.95
N ILE A 34 9.23 24.48 7.47
CA ILE A 34 8.18 25.46 7.84
C ILE A 34 8.62 26.27 9.07
N CYS A 35 9.16 25.58 10.07
CA CYS A 35 9.60 26.20 11.32
C CYS A 35 10.74 27.22 11.10
N ASP A 36 11.76 26.87 10.32
CA ASP A 36 12.86 27.77 9.95
C ASP A 36 12.35 29.02 9.22
N ARG A 37 11.43 28.84 8.27
CA ARG A 37 10.81 29.96 7.53
C ARG A 37 9.97 30.86 8.44
N TYR A 38 9.20 30.28 9.36
CA TYR A 38 8.33 31.02 10.28
C TYR A 38 9.12 31.95 11.19
N PHE A 39 10.18 31.44 11.84
CA PHE A 39 10.99 32.23 12.76
C PHE A 39 11.81 33.32 12.06
N ARG A 40 12.31 33.05 10.85
CA ARG A 40 13.03 34.06 10.05
C ARG A 40 12.14 35.18 9.55
N THR A 41 10.88 34.89 9.21
CA THR A 41 9.95 35.90 8.70
C THR A 41 9.39 36.77 9.84
N THR A 42 9.23 36.20 11.02
CA THR A 42 8.57 36.87 12.17
C THR A 42 9.53 37.75 12.99
N ASN A 43 10.83 37.82 12.64
CA ASN A 43 11.83 38.70 13.28
C ASN A 43 11.86 38.61 14.83
N THR A 44 11.48 37.48 15.42
CA THR A 44 11.79 37.22 16.83
C THR A 44 13.29 36.96 16.91
N GLY A 45 14.07 37.99 17.27
CA GLY A 45 15.54 38.05 17.25
C GLY A 45 16.27 37.08 18.18
N VAL A 46 15.80 35.86 18.33
CA VAL A 46 16.37 34.81 19.16
C VAL A 46 16.62 33.61 18.22
N HIS A 47 17.89 33.34 17.92
CA HIS A 47 18.43 32.23 17.10
C HIS A 47 18.59 32.42 15.58
N SER A 48 19.20 33.53 15.14
CA SER A 48 19.82 33.61 13.80
C SER A 48 21.16 32.84 13.68
N THR A 49 21.62 32.15 14.74
CA THR A 49 22.87 31.39 14.75
C THR A 49 22.69 30.03 15.41
N LEU A 50 22.42 28.99 14.61
CA LEU A 50 23.14 27.71 14.54
C LEU A 50 22.16 26.65 14.02
N PHE A 51 22.32 26.29 12.76
CA PHE A 51 21.62 25.25 11.98
C PHE A 51 21.64 23.83 12.58
N LYS A 52 22.08 23.65 13.84
CA LYS A 52 22.35 22.32 14.38
C LYS A 52 21.24 21.79 15.28
N ASP A 53 20.53 22.62 16.03
CA ASP A 53 19.52 22.14 16.99
C ASP A 53 18.42 23.20 17.20
N ILE A 54 17.53 23.39 16.21
CA ILE A 54 16.22 23.96 16.55
C ILE A 54 15.56 22.92 17.45
N ASP A 55 15.41 23.27 18.73
CA ASP A 55 14.74 22.41 19.69
C ASP A 55 13.37 22.04 19.13
N GLU A 56 13.12 20.74 19.01
CA GLU A 56 11.92 20.19 18.40
C GLU A 56 10.66 20.72 19.10
N SER A 57 10.76 21.02 20.39
CA SER A 57 9.69 21.59 21.20
C SER A 57 9.21 22.96 20.67
N SER A 58 10.11 23.76 20.10
CA SER A 58 9.81 25.13 19.63
C SER A 58 8.99 25.14 18.33
N CYS A 59 9.01 24.05 17.56
CA CYS A 59 8.25 23.92 16.32
C CYS A 59 6.82 23.37 16.52
N LYS A 60 6.39 23.13 17.77
CA LYS A 60 5.05 22.58 18.09
C LYS A 60 3.95 23.63 18.23
N ILE A 61 4.22 24.89 17.88
CA ILE A 61 3.20 25.94 17.93
C ILE A 61 2.09 25.70 16.88
N PRO A 62 0.82 26.05 17.18
CA PRO A 62 -0.31 25.83 16.28
C PRO A 62 -0.15 26.31 14.83
N PRO A 63 0.44 27.50 14.53
CA PRO A 63 0.58 27.93 13.13
C PRO A 63 1.49 27.01 12.31
N ILE A 64 2.56 26.47 12.90
CA ILE A 64 3.48 25.55 12.21
C ILE A 64 2.81 24.19 11.98
N GLN A 65 2.13 23.65 12.99
CA GLN A 65 1.47 22.34 12.90
C GLN A 65 0.29 22.35 11.92
N ASN A 66 -0.47 23.44 11.87
CA ASN A 66 -1.56 23.59 10.90
C ASN A 66 -1.04 23.62 9.45
N GLU A 67 0.01 24.39 9.18
CA GLU A 67 0.62 24.43 7.84
C GLU A 67 1.25 23.07 7.47
N LEU A 68 1.89 22.39 8.44
CA LEU A 68 2.42 21.03 8.25
C LEU A 68 1.32 20.04 7.87
N ALA A 69 0.21 20.05 8.59
CA ALA A 69 -0.92 19.16 8.32
C ALA A 69 -1.54 19.43 6.94
N GLU A 70 -1.66 20.71 6.56
CA GLU A 70 -2.14 21.11 5.24
C GLU A 70 -1.24 20.60 4.12
N ILE A 71 0.07 20.86 4.23
CA ILE A 71 1.05 20.44 3.22
C ILE A 71 1.06 18.91 3.09
N ALA A 72 1.10 18.18 4.20
CA ALA A 72 1.11 16.71 4.21
C ALA A 72 -0.20 16.12 3.64
N GLY A 73 -1.35 16.70 3.98
CA GLY A 73 -2.66 16.27 3.50
C GLY A 73 -2.83 16.47 2.00
N TRP A 74 -2.53 17.66 1.49
CA TRP A 74 -2.59 17.95 0.05
C TRP A 74 -1.57 17.15 -0.75
N LYS A 75 -0.34 17.00 -0.22
CA LYS A 75 0.68 16.16 -0.83
C LYS A 75 0.19 14.71 -1.04
N THR A 76 -0.40 14.11 -0.01
CA THR A 76 -0.96 12.76 -0.09
C THR A 76 -2.06 12.66 -1.15
N SER A 77 -2.88 13.71 -1.27
CA SER A 77 -3.96 13.79 -2.25
C SER A 77 -3.42 13.91 -3.68
N PHE A 78 -2.43 14.78 -3.90
CA PHE A 78 -1.80 14.92 -5.20
C PHE A 78 -0.99 13.69 -5.62
N ASP A 79 -0.34 12.98 -4.68
CA ASP A 79 0.31 11.70 -4.97
C ASP A 79 -0.69 10.59 -5.36
N ALA A 80 -1.98 10.74 -5.00
CA ALA A 80 -3.06 9.82 -5.37
C ALA A 80 -3.54 9.98 -6.83
N VAL A 81 -3.37 11.15 -7.42
CA VAL A 81 -3.88 11.45 -8.77
C VAL A 81 -3.12 10.71 -9.89
N PRO A 82 -1.78 10.76 -9.99
CA PRO A 82 -1.02 10.17 -11.10
C PRO A 82 -1.33 8.69 -11.27
N GLY A 83 -1.11 7.88 -10.24
CA GLY A 83 -1.37 6.45 -10.29
C GLY A 83 -2.85 6.06 -10.38
N LEU A 84 -3.81 6.98 -10.25
CA LEU A 84 -5.21 6.70 -10.57
C LEU A 84 -5.46 6.91 -12.07
N LEU A 85 -5.05 8.07 -12.59
CA LEU A 85 -5.26 8.43 -13.99
C LEU A 85 -4.45 7.55 -14.94
N THR A 86 -3.21 7.23 -14.56
CA THR A 86 -2.30 6.50 -15.44
C THR A 86 -2.36 4.98 -15.26
N ALA A 87 -3.20 4.45 -14.36
CA ALA A 87 -3.25 3.00 -14.07
C ALA A 87 -3.60 2.18 -15.32
N LEU A 88 -4.67 2.56 -16.03
CA LEU A 88 -5.10 1.88 -17.25
C LEU A 88 -4.06 2.01 -18.36
N TRP A 89 -3.46 3.20 -18.48
CA TRP A 89 -2.48 3.48 -19.51
C TRP A 89 -1.20 2.67 -19.31
N TYR A 90 -0.62 2.69 -18.10
CA TYR A 90 0.56 1.88 -17.80
C TYR A 90 0.27 0.38 -17.76
N GLY A 91 -0.98 -0.04 -17.53
CA GLY A 91 -1.40 -1.42 -17.75
C GLY A 91 -1.20 -1.85 -19.20
N SER A 92 -1.73 -1.08 -20.16
CA SER A 92 -1.53 -1.38 -21.59
C SER A 92 -0.07 -1.26 -22.02
N VAL A 93 0.68 -0.30 -21.48
CA VAL A 93 2.13 -0.17 -21.74
C VAL A 93 2.90 -1.39 -21.23
N ALA A 94 2.53 -1.92 -20.05
CA ALA A 94 3.16 -3.12 -19.49
C ALA A 94 2.95 -4.34 -20.41
N ASP A 95 1.76 -4.48 -21.00
CA ASP A 95 1.44 -5.58 -21.92
C ASP A 95 2.17 -5.44 -23.26
N ARG A 96 2.32 -4.22 -23.78
CA ARG A 96 2.91 -3.96 -25.11
C ARG A 96 4.43 -3.88 -25.10
N TYR A 97 4.98 -3.09 -24.17
CA TYR A 97 6.41 -2.75 -24.09
C TYR A 97 7.15 -3.50 -22.97
N GLY A 98 6.41 -4.24 -22.14
CA GLY A 98 6.95 -5.08 -21.08
C GLY A 98 6.86 -4.45 -19.69
N GLN A 99 6.61 -5.31 -18.71
CA GLN A 99 6.47 -4.96 -17.29
C GLN A 99 7.74 -4.29 -16.72
N ARG A 100 8.93 -4.69 -17.19
CA ARG A 100 10.22 -4.12 -16.78
C ARG A 100 10.32 -2.60 -17.03
N LEU A 101 9.89 -2.14 -18.21
CA LEU A 101 9.95 -0.72 -18.58
C LEU A 101 9.07 0.11 -17.66
N VAL A 102 7.86 -0.39 -17.37
CA VAL A 102 6.92 0.30 -16.47
C VAL A 102 7.48 0.39 -15.06
N LEU A 103 8.08 -0.68 -14.52
CA LEU A 103 8.74 -0.63 -13.20
C LEU A 103 9.87 0.40 -13.16
N PHE A 104 10.69 0.46 -14.22
CA PHE A 104 11.80 1.42 -14.32
C PHE A 104 11.30 2.87 -14.34
N LEU A 105 10.25 3.15 -15.12
CA LEU A 105 9.58 4.45 -15.18
C LEU A 105 8.97 4.84 -13.82
N SER A 106 8.30 3.91 -13.13
CA SER A 106 7.69 4.15 -11.81
C SER A 106 8.74 4.52 -10.75
N LEU A 107 9.88 3.82 -10.73
CA LEU A 107 10.96 4.12 -9.80
C LEU A 107 11.66 5.43 -10.15
N THR A 108 11.89 5.69 -11.44
CA THR A 108 12.52 6.95 -11.89
C THR A 108 11.69 8.16 -11.50
N GLY A 109 10.37 8.13 -11.77
CA GLY A 109 9.47 9.21 -11.36
C GLY A 109 9.39 9.40 -9.84
N SER A 110 9.45 8.31 -9.08
CA SER A 110 9.49 8.36 -7.61
C SER A 110 10.79 8.98 -7.09
N LEU A 111 11.94 8.61 -7.68
CA LEU A 111 13.25 9.15 -7.33
C LEU A 111 13.34 10.65 -7.65
N MET A 112 12.88 11.08 -8.82
CA MET A 112 12.82 12.51 -9.18
C MET A 112 11.92 13.29 -8.22
N GLY A 113 10.77 12.72 -7.85
CA GLY A 113 9.88 13.29 -6.83
C GLY A 113 10.57 13.43 -5.47
N LEU A 114 11.29 12.41 -5.02
CA LEU A 114 12.03 12.45 -3.75
C LEU A 114 13.13 13.52 -3.75
N VAL A 115 13.92 13.60 -4.82
CA VAL A 115 14.97 14.62 -4.98
C VAL A 115 14.37 16.02 -4.95
N TRP A 116 13.24 16.24 -5.62
CA TRP A 116 12.53 17.52 -5.58
C TRP A 116 12.09 17.91 -4.16
N ILE A 117 11.54 16.96 -3.39
CA ILE A 117 11.13 17.20 -2.00
C ILE A 117 12.32 17.68 -1.17
N VAL A 118 13.44 16.95 -1.22
CA VAL A 118 14.65 17.31 -0.47
C VAL A 118 15.20 18.67 -0.91
N PHE A 119 15.17 18.96 -2.22
CA PHE A 119 15.62 20.23 -2.78
C PHE A 119 14.78 21.42 -2.26
N VAL A 120 13.45 21.34 -2.34
CA VAL A 120 12.55 22.41 -1.87
C VAL A 120 12.72 22.66 -0.37
N CYS A 121 12.75 21.60 0.44
CA CYS A 121 12.89 21.74 1.89
C CYS A 121 14.27 22.27 2.32
N LYS A 122 15.34 21.92 1.58
CA LYS A 122 16.68 22.44 1.83
C LYS A 122 16.79 23.94 1.54
N TYR A 123 16.10 24.42 0.51
CA TYR A 123 16.08 25.83 0.11
C TYR A 123 14.75 26.51 0.49
N ASN A 124 14.24 26.24 1.70
CA ASN A 124 12.94 26.71 2.21
C ASN A 124 12.81 28.25 2.30
N ILE A 125 13.93 28.97 2.27
CA ILE A 125 13.97 30.44 2.26
C ILE A 125 13.56 30.98 0.88
N ILE A 126 14.03 30.32 -0.18
CA ILE A 126 13.80 30.73 -1.57
C ILE A 126 12.47 30.16 -2.06
N PHE A 127 12.21 28.90 -1.74
CA PHE A 127 11.01 28.19 -2.16
C PHE A 127 10.07 27.99 -0.98
N ALA A 128 8.82 28.38 -1.18
CA ALA A 128 7.76 28.10 -0.21
C ALA A 128 7.60 26.58 -0.02
N PRO A 129 7.45 26.06 1.22
CA PRO A 129 7.29 24.62 1.48
C PRO A 129 6.12 23.98 0.71
N GLN A 130 5.10 24.75 0.34
CA GLN A 130 3.98 24.32 -0.51
C GLN A 130 4.43 23.80 -1.90
N MET A 131 5.59 24.25 -2.41
CA MET A 131 6.15 23.82 -3.70
C MET A 131 6.53 22.33 -3.73
N VAL A 132 6.52 21.66 -2.58
CA VAL A 132 6.64 20.20 -2.46
C VAL A 132 5.54 19.48 -3.26
N TRP A 133 4.36 20.07 -3.43
CA TRP A 133 3.25 19.49 -4.22
C TRP A 133 3.61 19.22 -5.68
N ILE A 134 4.54 19.98 -6.25
CA ILE A 134 5.03 19.78 -7.63
C ILE A 134 5.70 18.41 -7.79
N SER A 135 6.23 17.82 -6.72
CA SER A 135 6.83 16.48 -6.79
C SER A 135 5.86 15.41 -7.30
N SER A 136 4.56 15.58 -7.08
CA SER A 136 3.53 14.65 -7.56
C SER A 136 3.45 14.61 -9.09
N ILE A 137 3.90 15.67 -9.79
CA ILE A 137 3.94 15.69 -11.25
C ILE A 137 4.95 14.65 -11.78
N PHE A 138 6.09 14.47 -11.12
CA PHE A 138 7.08 13.46 -11.53
C PHE A 138 6.53 12.03 -11.45
N LEU A 139 5.51 11.79 -10.62
CA LEU A 139 4.87 10.47 -10.56
C LEU A 139 4.08 10.14 -11.82
N PHE A 140 3.71 11.10 -12.69
CA PHE A 140 3.10 10.80 -13.99
C PHE A 140 4.04 10.05 -14.94
N ILE A 141 5.37 10.17 -14.75
CA ILE A 141 6.39 9.47 -15.54
C ILE A 141 6.25 7.95 -15.46
N GLY A 142 5.68 7.41 -14.37
CA GLY A 142 5.50 5.96 -14.23
C GLY A 142 4.34 5.53 -13.34
N GLY A 143 3.39 6.42 -13.04
CA GLY A 143 2.22 6.17 -12.19
C GLY A 143 2.50 5.95 -10.70
N GLY A 144 3.75 6.11 -10.27
CA GLY A 144 4.19 5.98 -8.88
C GLY A 144 3.98 4.59 -8.27
N VAL A 145 3.93 4.53 -6.95
CA VAL A 145 3.90 3.29 -6.15
C VAL A 145 2.68 2.39 -6.46
N ARG A 146 1.54 2.97 -6.85
CA ARG A 146 0.33 2.19 -7.18
C ARG A 146 0.53 1.34 -8.43
N VAL A 147 1.04 1.94 -9.50
CA VAL A 147 1.35 1.22 -10.75
C VAL A 147 2.47 0.22 -10.52
N PHE A 148 3.52 0.62 -9.79
CA PHE A 148 4.60 -0.29 -9.41
C PHE A 148 4.08 -1.57 -8.72
N ASN A 149 3.25 -1.43 -7.69
CA ASN A 149 2.67 -2.57 -6.98
C ASN A 149 1.81 -3.46 -7.89
N SER A 150 1.00 -2.84 -8.75
CA SER A 150 0.15 -3.57 -9.71
C SER A 150 1.00 -4.44 -10.66
N VAL A 151 2.08 -3.88 -11.21
CA VAL A 151 2.96 -4.60 -12.13
C VAL A 151 3.72 -5.73 -11.41
N ILE A 152 4.21 -5.49 -10.19
CA ILE A 152 4.84 -6.54 -9.38
C ILE A 152 3.88 -7.71 -9.11
N PHE A 153 2.63 -7.42 -8.74
CA PHE A 153 1.63 -8.46 -8.52
C PHE A 153 1.33 -9.24 -9.81
N SER A 154 1.29 -8.57 -10.97
CA SER A 154 1.16 -9.25 -12.26
C SER A 154 2.34 -10.18 -12.53
N ILE A 155 3.59 -9.70 -12.41
CA ILE A 155 4.80 -10.52 -12.65
C ILE A 155 4.79 -11.80 -11.82
N ILE A 156 4.48 -11.68 -10.52
CA ILE A 156 4.44 -12.82 -9.61
C ILE A 156 3.28 -13.75 -9.96
N SER A 157 2.12 -13.19 -10.27
CA SER A 157 0.95 -13.94 -10.72
C SER A 157 1.25 -14.74 -11.99
N ASP A 158 1.88 -14.13 -12.99
CA ASP A 158 2.14 -14.71 -14.31
C ASP A 158 3.28 -15.75 -14.28
N SER A 159 4.21 -15.62 -13.34
CA SER A 159 5.36 -16.52 -13.18
C SER A 159 5.07 -17.79 -12.36
N LEU A 160 3.89 -17.90 -11.74
CA LEU A 160 3.52 -18.99 -10.84
C LEU A 160 2.31 -19.79 -11.34
N GLY A 161 2.37 -21.11 -11.19
CA GLY A 161 1.23 -22.00 -11.44
C GLY A 161 0.10 -21.84 -10.42
N HIS A 162 -1.11 -22.26 -10.79
CA HIS A 162 -2.36 -22.13 -10.01
C HIS A 162 -2.25 -22.62 -8.56
N SER A 163 -1.51 -23.70 -8.30
CA SER A 163 -1.38 -24.30 -6.97
C SER A 163 -0.48 -23.51 -6.01
N GLN A 164 0.47 -22.71 -6.53
CA GLN A 164 1.46 -21.98 -5.71
C GLN A 164 1.21 -20.47 -5.66
N ARG A 165 0.46 -19.91 -6.62
CA ARG A 165 0.19 -18.47 -6.74
C ARG A 165 -0.30 -17.84 -5.43
N THR A 166 -1.31 -18.43 -4.78
CA THR A 166 -1.89 -17.90 -3.54
C THR A 166 -0.86 -17.80 -2.41
N LYS A 167 0.00 -18.81 -2.25
CA LYS A 167 1.02 -18.84 -1.20
C LYS A 167 2.06 -17.72 -1.37
N PHE A 168 2.55 -17.53 -2.59
CA PHE A 168 3.57 -16.50 -2.86
C PHE A 168 2.98 -15.09 -2.87
N LEU A 169 1.76 -14.89 -3.37
CA LEU A 169 1.08 -13.59 -3.27
C LEU A 169 0.82 -13.22 -1.81
N TYR A 170 0.46 -14.20 -0.97
CA TYR A 170 0.33 -13.99 0.46
C TYR A 170 1.67 -13.61 1.12
N LEU A 171 2.75 -14.31 0.78
CA LEU A 171 4.10 -13.98 1.27
C LEU A 171 4.55 -12.59 0.83
N LEU A 172 4.25 -12.21 -0.40
CA LEU A 172 4.54 -10.89 -0.95
C LEU A 172 3.73 -9.80 -0.24
N ALA A 173 2.46 -10.06 0.08
CA ALA A 173 1.64 -9.16 0.88
C ALA A 173 2.12 -9.03 2.33
N ALA A 174 2.80 -10.04 2.88
CA ALA A 174 3.39 -10.00 4.21
C ALA A 174 4.66 -9.12 4.28
N GLY A 175 5.40 -8.99 3.19
CA GLY A 175 6.67 -8.24 3.12
C GLY A 175 6.61 -6.80 3.66
N PRO A 176 5.64 -5.96 3.24
CA PRO A 176 5.51 -4.60 3.74
C PRO A 176 5.30 -4.53 5.26
N HIS A 177 4.61 -5.51 5.86
CA HIS A 177 4.41 -5.54 7.31
C HIS A 177 5.72 -5.77 8.07
N ILE A 178 6.61 -6.61 7.53
CA ILE A 178 7.96 -6.83 8.07
C ILE A 178 8.77 -5.53 7.98
N ASN A 179 8.74 -4.88 6.82
CA ASN A 179 9.39 -3.59 6.64
C ASN A 179 8.83 -2.53 7.62
N ARG A 180 7.57 -2.63 8.01
CA ARG A 180 6.94 -1.71 8.97
C ARG A 180 7.44 -1.87 10.40
N LEU A 181 8.03 -3.02 10.71
CA LEU A 181 8.68 -3.29 11.98
C LEU A 181 10.13 -2.78 11.99
N ILE A 182 10.83 -2.93 10.87
CA ILE A 182 12.27 -2.65 10.76
C ILE A 182 12.53 -1.18 10.40
N SER A 183 11.85 -0.67 9.37
CA SER A 183 12.14 0.64 8.77
C SER A 183 12.02 1.80 9.75
N PRO A 184 10.99 1.89 10.63
CA PRO A 184 10.91 2.98 11.60
C PRO A 184 12.09 3.01 12.59
N ARG A 185 12.65 1.85 12.94
CA ARG A 185 13.84 1.76 13.81
C ARG A 185 15.07 2.31 13.13
N VAL A 186 15.27 1.88 11.89
CA VAL A 186 16.37 2.35 11.06
C VAL A 186 16.22 3.85 10.82
N ALA A 187 15.00 4.35 10.57
CA ALA A 187 14.72 5.77 10.41
C ALA A 187 15.09 6.56 11.67
N THR A 188 14.64 6.13 12.86
CA THR A 188 14.98 6.78 14.14
C THR A 188 16.48 6.83 14.38
N PHE A 189 17.18 5.72 14.15
CA PHE A 189 18.63 5.66 14.30
C PHE A 189 19.35 6.61 13.34
N LEU A 190 18.96 6.62 12.06
CA LEU A 190 19.56 7.48 11.04
C LEU A 190 19.28 8.97 11.29
N MET A 191 18.07 9.32 11.73
CA MET A 191 17.71 10.69 12.11
C MET A 191 18.55 11.22 13.28
N GLY A 192 19.08 10.34 14.14
CA GLY A 192 19.98 10.72 15.24
C GLY A 192 21.33 11.26 14.77
N TYR A 193 21.78 10.92 13.56
CA TYR A 193 23.01 11.47 12.98
C TYR A 193 22.75 12.77 12.22
N SER A 194 21.76 12.75 11.32
CA SER A 194 21.27 13.93 10.61
C SER A 194 19.94 13.61 9.93
N ILE A 195 19.07 14.61 9.82
CA ILE A 195 17.77 14.47 9.16
C ILE A 195 17.88 14.04 7.69
N TYR A 196 18.99 14.34 7.02
CA TYR A 196 19.18 14.03 5.61
C TYR A 196 19.69 12.59 5.36
N VAL A 197 20.24 11.90 6.36
CA VAL A 197 20.79 10.54 6.18
C VAL A 197 19.73 9.53 5.72
N PRO A 198 18.51 9.47 6.29
CA PRO A 198 17.45 8.59 5.79
C PRO A 198 17.14 8.79 4.30
N PHE A 199 17.18 10.04 3.81
CA PHE A 199 16.94 10.37 2.40
C PHE A 199 18.04 9.85 1.49
N TRP A 200 19.31 10.00 1.87
CA TRP A 200 20.43 9.45 1.12
C TRP A 200 20.41 7.92 1.07
N VAL A 201 20.02 7.26 2.18
CA VAL A 201 19.85 5.81 2.23
C VAL A 201 18.72 5.36 1.29
N ALA A 202 17.58 6.05 1.30
CA ALA A 202 16.47 5.75 0.41
C ALA A 202 16.83 5.97 -1.07
N ILE A 203 17.47 7.11 -1.41
CA ILE A 203 17.95 7.41 -2.77
C ILE A 203 18.92 6.32 -3.25
N THR A 204 19.88 5.93 -2.41
CA THR A 204 20.84 4.87 -2.76
C THR A 204 20.13 3.53 -2.98
N THR A 205 19.14 3.22 -2.15
CA THR A 205 18.32 2.01 -2.28
C THR A 205 17.52 2.01 -3.59
N ASP A 206 16.91 3.14 -3.96
CA ASP A 206 16.20 3.28 -5.22
C ASP A 206 17.13 3.19 -6.43
N CYS A 207 18.35 3.77 -6.35
CA CYS A 207 19.37 3.60 -7.38
C CYS A 207 19.81 2.14 -7.54
N ILE A 208 19.96 1.39 -6.44
CA ILE A 208 20.24 -0.06 -6.49
C ILE A 208 19.08 -0.79 -7.16
N CYS A 209 17.84 -0.46 -6.82
CA CYS A 209 16.65 -1.05 -7.46
C CYS A 209 16.61 -0.77 -8.97
N LEU A 210 16.94 0.46 -9.40
CA LEU A 210 17.06 0.80 -10.82
C LEU A 210 18.18 0.00 -11.50
N LEU A 211 19.33 -0.17 -10.86
CA LEU A 211 20.43 -0.99 -11.38
C LEU A 211 20.02 -2.46 -11.52
N MET A 212 19.30 -3.01 -10.53
CA MET A 212 18.74 -4.36 -10.59
C MET A 212 17.77 -4.50 -11.77
N LEU A 213 16.92 -3.50 -12.03
CA LEU A 213 16.04 -3.49 -13.20
C LEU A 213 16.81 -3.39 -14.51
N VAL A 214 17.92 -2.65 -14.57
CA VAL A 214 18.79 -2.57 -15.77
C VAL A 214 19.54 -3.89 -16.02
N ALA A 215 19.91 -4.61 -14.96
CA ALA A 215 20.50 -5.95 -15.06
C ALA A 215 19.49 -7.05 -15.43
N TRP A 216 18.18 -6.79 -15.27
CA TRP A 216 17.16 -7.79 -15.58
C TRP A 216 17.18 -8.12 -17.08
N PRO A 217 17.33 -9.40 -17.49
CA PRO A 217 17.25 -9.76 -18.90
C PRO A 217 15.92 -9.31 -19.49
N ASN A 218 15.97 -8.67 -20.66
CA ASN A 218 14.76 -8.28 -21.39
C ASN A 218 13.93 -9.54 -21.64
N GLN A 219 12.76 -9.59 -21.01
CA GLN A 219 11.76 -10.61 -21.31
C GLN A 219 11.25 -10.27 -22.72
N SER A 220 11.90 -10.77 -23.76
CA SER A 220 11.26 -10.85 -25.06
C SER A 220 9.95 -11.60 -24.85
N LYS A 221 8.85 -11.03 -25.36
CA LYS A 221 7.48 -11.54 -25.25
C LYS A 221 7.51 -13.07 -25.26
N LYS A 222 7.17 -13.69 -24.13
CA LYS A 222 6.69 -15.06 -24.21
C LYS A 222 5.41 -14.96 -25.01
N GLU A 223 5.46 -15.46 -26.24
CA GLU A 223 4.27 -15.83 -26.98
C GLU A 223 3.34 -16.54 -26.00
N THR A 224 2.12 -16.04 -25.93
CA THR A 224 0.99 -16.71 -25.31
C THR A 224 1.09 -18.18 -25.72
N PHE A 225 1.47 -19.04 -24.77
CA PHE A 225 1.48 -20.48 -24.97
C PHE A 225 0.01 -20.87 -25.18
N MET A 226 -0.42 -20.86 -26.44
CA MET A 226 -1.63 -21.54 -26.84
C MET A 226 -1.38 -23.00 -26.50
N VAL A 227 -2.05 -23.48 -25.47
CA VAL A 227 -2.19 -24.91 -25.22
C VAL A 227 -2.94 -25.44 -26.44
N ASP A 228 -2.18 -25.94 -27.40
CA ASP A 228 -2.69 -26.72 -28.51
C ASP A 228 -3.29 -27.99 -27.91
N ARG A 229 -4.62 -28.02 -27.83
CA ARG A 229 -5.39 -29.21 -27.48
C ARG A 229 -5.80 -29.89 -28.79
N THR A 230 -4.83 -30.36 -29.54
CA THR A 230 -5.04 -31.40 -30.55
C THR A 230 -4.21 -32.62 -30.15
N GLY A 231 -4.88 -33.58 -29.53
CA GLY A 231 -4.39 -34.91 -29.25
C GLY A 231 -5.60 -35.84 -29.17
N GLU A 232 -5.66 -36.75 -30.13
CA GLU A 232 -6.71 -37.73 -30.46
C GLU A 232 -7.06 -38.74 -29.35
N MET A 233 -8.06 -39.56 -29.69
CA MET A 233 -8.64 -40.77 -29.05
C MET A 233 -9.82 -40.49 -28.10
N ASP A 234 -11.01 -41.08 -28.25
CA ASP A 234 -11.51 -42.14 -29.13
C ASP A 234 -13.06 -42.07 -29.13
N SER A 235 -13.64 -42.65 -30.16
CA SER A 235 -15.05 -42.91 -30.46
C SER A 235 -15.97 -43.30 -29.29
N THR A 236 -17.26 -42.92 -29.37
CA THR A 236 -18.46 -43.80 -29.40
C THR A 236 -19.74 -43.09 -28.89
N ASP A 237 -20.75 -43.06 -29.77
CA ASP A 237 -22.23 -43.05 -29.61
C ASP A 237 -23.02 -41.98 -28.82
N ALA A 238 -23.76 -41.21 -29.63
CA ALA A 238 -25.23 -41.00 -29.69
C ALA A 238 -26.14 -40.93 -28.42
N ASP A 239 -27.05 -39.96 -28.54
CA ASP A 239 -28.43 -39.88 -28.06
C ASP A 239 -28.81 -39.20 -26.72
N SER A 240 -29.49 -38.06 -26.91
CA SER A 240 -30.77 -37.65 -26.31
C SER A 240 -30.82 -36.56 -25.20
N VAL A 241 -31.41 -35.43 -25.60
CA VAL A 241 -32.51 -34.67 -24.97
C VAL A 241 -32.21 -33.70 -23.80
N SER A 242 -32.30 -32.41 -24.17
CA SER A 242 -32.81 -31.20 -23.47
C SER A 242 -32.87 -31.14 -21.93
N ASP A 243 -32.39 -30.05 -21.32
CA ASP A 243 -33.21 -28.84 -21.07
C ASP A 243 -32.39 -27.66 -20.47
N SER A 244 -32.81 -26.45 -20.82
CA SER A 244 -32.62 -25.11 -20.23
C SER A 244 -31.39 -24.75 -19.37
N SER A 245 -30.59 -23.77 -19.85
CA SER A 245 -30.66 -22.36 -19.37
C SER A 245 -29.43 -21.55 -19.83
N ASN A 246 -29.73 -20.48 -20.57
CA ASN A 246 -28.75 -19.51 -21.09
C ASN A 246 -28.09 -18.71 -19.95
N VAL A 247 -26.79 -18.88 -19.76
CA VAL A 247 -25.95 -17.89 -19.06
C VAL A 247 -24.75 -17.59 -19.95
N TYR A 248 -24.90 -16.60 -20.82
CA TYR A 248 -23.78 -15.93 -21.48
C TYR A 248 -23.00 -15.14 -20.42
N THR A 249 -21.92 -15.72 -19.93
CA THR A 249 -20.84 -14.96 -19.29
C THR A 249 -19.98 -14.37 -20.40
N PRO A 250 -19.78 -13.04 -20.46
CA PRO A 250 -18.87 -12.46 -21.44
C PRO A 250 -17.45 -12.63 -20.90
N LEU A 251 -16.85 -13.79 -21.17
CA LEU A 251 -15.40 -13.97 -21.09
C LEU A 251 -14.79 -13.09 -22.19
N LEU A 252 -13.93 -12.13 -21.82
CA LEU A 252 -13.27 -11.22 -22.76
C LEU A 252 -12.63 -12.02 -23.91
N GLY A 253 -13.28 -11.97 -25.08
CA GLY A 253 -12.85 -12.65 -26.28
C GLY A 253 -11.58 -12.02 -26.82
N SER A 254 -10.56 -12.87 -26.98
CA SER A 254 -9.50 -12.72 -27.97
C SER A 254 -10.11 -12.57 -29.36
N SER A 255 -9.94 -11.41 -29.98
CA SER A 255 -10.31 -11.20 -31.38
C SER A 255 -9.33 -11.94 -32.30
N SER A 256 -9.84 -12.97 -32.97
CA SER A 256 -9.26 -13.53 -34.18
C SER A 256 -9.27 -12.46 -35.28
N SER A 257 -8.12 -12.21 -35.90
CA SER A 257 -8.07 -11.50 -37.18
C SER A 257 -7.08 -12.20 -38.10
N SER A 258 -7.63 -12.72 -39.18
CA SER A 258 -6.94 -13.21 -40.36
C SER A 258 -6.11 -12.09 -40.99
N ALA A 259 -4.96 -12.47 -41.51
CA ALA A 259 -3.99 -11.59 -42.13
C ALA A 259 -4.55 -10.89 -43.39
N SER A 260 -4.48 -9.56 -43.40
CA SER A 260 -4.22 -8.76 -44.61
C SER A 260 -3.67 -7.38 -44.19
N SER A 261 -2.54 -6.99 -44.77
CA SER A 261 -1.89 -5.67 -44.60
C SER A 261 -2.38 -4.69 -45.68
N PRO A 262 -1.90 -3.42 -45.74
CA PRO A 262 -1.75 -2.38 -44.70
C PRO A 262 -2.44 -1.04 -45.12
N SER A 263 -2.90 -0.21 -44.17
CA SER A 263 -2.83 1.29 -44.18
C SER A 263 -3.87 1.98 -43.27
N SER A 264 -3.40 3.06 -42.61
CA SER A 264 -4.16 4.17 -41.96
C SER A 264 -4.68 3.97 -40.51
N PRO A 265 -5.01 5.06 -39.78
CA PRO A 265 -4.12 5.72 -38.82
C PRO A 265 -4.50 5.47 -37.35
N ILE A 266 -3.49 5.65 -36.50
CA ILE A 266 -3.48 5.45 -35.06
C ILE A 266 -4.22 6.62 -34.37
N SER A 267 -5.51 6.50 -34.04
CA SER A 267 -6.10 7.25 -32.88
C SER A 267 -7.46 6.76 -32.35
N SER A 268 -8.23 5.92 -33.05
CA SER A 268 -9.61 5.59 -32.63
C SER A 268 -9.76 4.49 -31.55
N ASN A 269 -8.71 3.72 -31.27
CA ASN A 269 -8.82 2.55 -30.38
C ASN A 269 -8.89 2.89 -28.88
N ASN A 270 -8.34 4.03 -28.44
CA ASN A 270 -8.28 4.37 -27.02
C ASN A 270 -9.64 4.80 -26.48
N ASP A 271 -10.44 5.53 -27.26
CA ASP A 271 -11.76 6.02 -26.84
C ASP A 271 -12.80 4.89 -26.80
N GLN A 272 -12.70 3.93 -27.72
CA GLN A 272 -13.53 2.72 -27.70
C GLN A 272 -13.15 1.79 -26.54
N GLN A 273 -11.87 1.65 -26.20
CA GLN A 273 -11.45 0.89 -25.01
C GLN A 273 -11.90 1.56 -23.71
N LEU A 274 -11.72 2.87 -23.57
CA LEU A 274 -12.11 3.61 -22.36
C LEU A 274 -13.63 3.56 -22.13
N SER A 275 -14.42 3.77 -23.20
CA SER A 275 -15.88 3.71 -23.10
C SER A 275 -16.40 2.31 -22.79
N THR A 276 -15.75 1.26 -23.28
CA THR A 276 -16.09 -0.13 -22.94
C THR A 276 -15.77 -0.45 -21.49
N ILE A 277 -14.59 -0.04 -21.00
CA ILE A 277 -14.20 -0.23 -19.59
C ILE A 277 -15.12 0.54 -18.64
N LEU A 278 -15.48 1.78 -18.97
CA LEU A 278 -16.42 2.57 -18.16
C LEU A 278 -17.81 1.94 -18.11
N LYS A 279 -18.32 1.41 -19.22
CA LYS A 279 -19.60 0.68 -19.25
C LYS A 279 -19.53 -0.58 -18.37
N THR A 280 -18.43 -1.34 -18.44
CA THR A 280 -18.22 -2.52 -17.59
C THR A 280 -18.08 -2.15 -16.11
N ALA A 281 -17.42 -1.04 -15.79
CA ALA A 281 -17.31 -0.54 -14.42
C ALA A 281 -18.68 -0.12 -13.85
N VAL A 282 -19.49 0.59 -14.63
CA VAL A 282 -20.86 0.97 -14.25
C VAL A 282 -21.75 -0.26 -14.06
N LEU A 283 -21.62 -1.26 -14.93
CA LEU A 283 -22.33 -2.53 -14.80
C LEU A 283 -21.92 -3.28 -13.52
N LEU A 284 -20.62 -3.32 -13.21
CA LEU A 284 -20.10 -3.89 -11.97
C LEU A 284 -20.61 -3.13 -10.74
N LEU A 285 -20.66 -1.80 -10.77
CA LEU A 285 -21.19 -0.98 -9.68
C LEU A 285 -22.70 -1.14 -9.47
N ARG A 286 -23.43 -1.70 -10.44
CA ARG A 286 -24.87 -1.98 -10.29
C ARG A 286 -25.12 -3.17 -9.34
N HIS A 287 -24.16 -4.09 -9.22
CA HIS A 287 -24.30 -5.27 -8.38
C HIS A 287 -24.16 -4.92 -6.88
N PRO A 288 -25.09 -5.34 -5.99
CA PRO A 288 -25.06 -4.99 -4.57
C PRO A 288 -23.79 -5.41 -3.83
N ALA A 289 -23.26 -6.60 -4.14
CA ALA A 289 -22.01 -7.08 -3.52
C ALA A 289 -20.77 -6.26 -3.95
N SER A 290 -20.75 -5.79 -5.20
CA SER A 290 -19.67 -4.94 -5.72
C SER A 290 -19.68 -3.58 -5.05
N ARG A 291 -20.87 -2.96 -4.91
CA ARG A 291 -21.05 -1.70 -4.14
C ARG A 291 -20.54 -1.83 -2.72
N PHE A 292 -20.89 -2.92 -2.04
CA PHE A 292 -20.39 -3.20 -0.70
C PHE A 292 -18.86 -3.26 -0.68
N CYS A 293 -18.23 -4.04 -1.57
CA CYS A 293 -16.78 -4.14 -1.67
C CYS A 293 -16.11 -2.78 -1.94
N PHE A 294 -16.66 -1.97 -2.85
CA PHE A 294 -16.12 -0.63 -3.13
C PHE A 294 -16.25 0.31 -1.93
N ILE A 295 -17.40 0.32 -1.25
CA ILE A 295 -17.61 1.14 -0.05
C ILE A 295 -16.65 0.71 1.06
N THR A 296 -16.53 -0.60 1.32
CA THR A 296 -15.59 -1.13 2.32
C THR A 296 -14.15 -0.77 1.96
N TYR A 297 -13.78 -0.83 0.68
CA TYR A 297 -12.46 -0.42 0.21
C TYR A 297 -12.22 1.07 0.45
N ILE A 298 -13.19 1.94 0.12
CA ILE A 298 -13.08 3.40 0.35
C ILE A 298 -12.92 3.69 1.85
N LEU A 299 -13.78 3.12 2.70
CA LEU A 299 -13.70 3.30 4.15
C LEU A 299 -12.36 2.82 4.71
N LYS A 300 -11.88 1.67 4.25
CA LYS A 300 -10.54 1.17 4.60
C LYS A 300 -9.46 2.17 4.18
N ARG A 301 -9.51 2.70 2.96
CA ARG A 301 -8.50 3.65 2.48
C ARG A 301 -8.48 4.94 3.30
N ILE A 302 -9.65 5.45 3.69
CA ILE A 302 -9.76 6.63 4.57
C ILE A 302 -9.14 6.33 5.94
N ALA A 303 -9.49 5.21 6.55
CA ALA A 303 -8.94 4.81 7.86
C ALA A 303 -7.41 4.62 7.85
N PHE A 304 -6.84 4.12 6.75
CA PHE A 304 -5.39 3.99 6.62
C PHE A 304 -4.71 5.33 6.30
N ALA A 305 -5.40 6.26 5.63
CA ALA A 305 -4.86 7.59 5.40
C ALA A 305 -4.75 8.40 6.71
N SER A 306 -5.71 8.25 7.63
CA SER A 306 -5.65 8.90 8.94
C SER A 306 -4.51 8.38 9.82
N GLU A 307 -4.03 7.15 9.59
CA GLU A 307 -2.87 6.59 10.29
C GLU A 307 -1.59 7.40 10.06
N GLY A 308 -1.43 8.06 8.90
CA GLY A 308 -0.27 8.90 8.61
C GLY A 308 -0.16 10.13 9.53
N PHE A 309 -1.30 10.66 9.99
CA PHE A 309 -1.36 11.80 10.91
C PHE A 309 -1.14 11.41 12.38
N MET A 310 -1.12 10.11 12.69
CA MET A 310 -0.93 9.62 14.05
C MET A 310 0.40 10.11 14.66
N PHE A 311 1.46 10.21 13.84
CA PHE A 311 2.77 10.67 14.30
C PHE A 311 2.73 12.15 14.70
N GLN A 312 2.10 12.98 13.87
CA GLN A 312 1.90 14.39 14.15
C GLN A 312 1.03 14.58 15.40
N TYR A 313 -0.10 13.88 15.46
CA TYR A 313 -0.99 13.92 16.61
C TYR A 313 -0.29 13.53 17.92
N ALA A 314 0.47 12.43 17.91
CA ALA A 314 1.19 11.99 19.10
C ALA A 314 2.25 13.00 19.54
N SER A 315 2.94 13.61 18.58
CA SER A 315 3.97 14.60 18.87
C SER A 315 3.38 15.93 19.38
N GLU A 316 2.29 16.42 18.79
CA GLU A 316 1.63 17.65 19.22
C GLU A 316 0.93 17.45 20.58
N LYS A 317 0.21 16.33 20.76
CA LYS A 317 -0.61 16.09 21.95
C LYS A 317 0.20 15.67 23.18
N PHE A 318 1.19 14.80 23.00
CA PHE A 318 1.99 14.24 24.10
C PHE A 318 3.39 14.86 24.19
N LEU A 319 3.75 15.81 23.31
CA LEU A 319 5.08 16.40 23.22
C LEU A 319 6.18 15.34 23.03
N TRP A 320 5.83 14.20 22.45
CA TRP A 320 6.80 13.17 22.11
C TRP A 320 7.64 13.65 20.94
N PRO A 321 8.97 13.52 21.00
CA PRO A 321 9.80 13.84 19.85
C PRO A 321 9.46 12.86 18.70
N LEU A 322 9.43 13.35 17.46
CA LEU A 322 8.94 12.62 16.27
C LEU A 322 9.66 11.27 16.12
N HIS A 323 10.93 11.21 16.45
CA HIS A 323 11.72 9.99 16.38
C HIS A 323 11.22 8.87 17.33
N GLN A 324 10.55 9.21 18.44
CA GLN A 324 9.95 8.24 19.37
C GLN A 324 8.54 7.82 18.95
N THR A 325 7.84 8.59 18.13
CA THR A 325 6.50 8.22 17.64
C THR A 325 6.50 6.95 16.79
N THR A 326 7.68 6.55 16.28
CA THR A 326 7.89 5.28 15.57
C THR A 326 7.51 4.04 16.40
N TRP A 327 7.53 4.12 17.74
CA TRP A 327 7.06 3.04 18.62
C TRP A 327 5.59 2.67 18.41
N LEU A 328 4.74 3.65 18.06
CA LEU A 328 3.33 3.39 17.73
C LEU A 328 3.23 2.48 16.50
N ARG A 329 4.09 2.71 15.51
CA ARG A 329 4.12 1.92 14.28
C ARG A 329 4.58 0.49 14.52
N VAL A 330 5.58 0.32 15.38
CA VAL A 330 6.06 -0.99 15.83
C VAL A 330 4.96 -1.75 16.56
N GLY A 331 4.21 -1.09 17.44
CA GLY A 331 3.07 -1.69 18.15
C GLY A 331 1.96 -2.14 17.20
N GLN A 332 1.62 -1.31 16.19
CA GLN A 332 0.62 -1.70 15.21
C GLN A 332 1.10 -2.83 14.29
N ALA A 333 2.37 -2.82 13.89
CA ALA A 333 2.96 -3.89 13.08
C ALA A 333 3.04 -5.20 13.87
N SER A 334 3.42 -5.18 15.14
CA SER A 334 3.46 -6.37 15.98
C SER A 334 2.06 -6.93 16.21
N GLY A 335 1.05 -6.09 16.45
CA GLY A 335 -0.34 -6.50 16.53
C GLY A 335 -0.84 -7.15 15.23
N ALA A 336 -0.50 -6.57 14.08
CA ALA A 336 -0.84 -7.15 12.77
C ALA A 336 -0.14 -8.50 12.56
N ILE A 337 1.15 -8.62 12.89
CA ILE A 337 1.89 -9.88 12.77
C ILE A 337 1.31 -10.94 13.71
N LEU A 338 1.02 -10.60 14.97
CA LEU A 338 0.39 -11.49 15.94
C LEU A 338 -0.98 -11.96 15.46
N ALA A 339 -1.81 -11.05 14.97
CA ALA A 339 -3.12 -11.39 14.41
C ALA A 339 -3.00 -12.30 13.19
N THR A 340 -2.08 -12.00 12.27
CA THR A 340 -2.02 -12.68 10.97
C THR A 340 -1.25 -14.00 11.02
N LEU A 341 -0.16 -14.09 11.78
CA LEU A 341 0.70 -15.29 11.86
C LEU A 341 0.37 -16.23 13.02
N ILE A 342 -0.32 -15.76 14.07
CA ILE A 342 -0.63 -16.58 15.24
C ILE A 342 -2.14 -16.77 15.36
N LEU A 343 -2.92 -15.70 15.38
CA LEU A 343 -4.36 -15.79 15.60
C LEU A 343 -5.09 -16.46 14.43
N CYS A 344 -4.86 -16.02 13.19
CA CYS A 344 -5.49 -16.62 12.01
C CYS A 344 -5.21 -18.13 11.87
N PRO A 345 -3.97 -18.63 11.94
CA PRO A 345 -3.71 -20.07 11.84
C PRO A 345 -4.18 -20.86 13.07
N LEU A 346 -4.17 -20.29 14.29
CA LEU A 346 -4.77 -20.94 15.46
C LEU A 346 -6.27 -21.11 15.31
N ILE A 347 -6.96 -20.06 14.86
CA ILE A 347 -8.39 -20.10 14.54
C ILE A 347 -8.64 -21.21 13.51
N MET A 348 -7.90 -21.20 12.40
CA MET A 348 -8.03 -22.24 11.37
C MET A 348 -7.76 -23.64 11.89
N SER A 349 -6.76 -23.83 12.78
CA SER A 349 -6.45 -25.12 13.39
C SER A 349 -7.49 -25.58 14.40
N ILE A 350 -8.09 -24.67 15.17
CA ILE A 350 -9.16 -25.00 16.11
C ILE A 350 -10.39 -25.46 15.32
N PHE A 351 -10.79 -24.69 14.31
CA PHE A 351 -11.92 -25.03 13.47
C PHE A 351 -11.70 -26.34 12.68
N SER A 352 -10.49 -26.59 12.17
CA SER A 352 -10.19 -27.86 11.50
C SER A 352 -10.21 -29.06 12.46
N LYS A 353 -9.73 -28.87 13.71
CA LYS A 353 -9.74 -29.92 14.74
C LYS A 353 -11.15 -30.25 15.23
N THR A 354 -12.01 -29.24 15.37
CA THR A 354 -13.42 -29.45 15.71
C THR A 354 -14.14 -30.25 14.62
N THR A 355 -13.86 -29.98 13.34
CA THR A 355 -14.41 -30.78 12.23
C THR A 355 -13.96 -32.24 12.26
N THR A 356 -12.70 -32.54 12.61
CA THR A 356 -12.22 -33.93 12.73
C THR A 356 -12.71 -34.66 13.98
N ALA A 357 -12.91 -33.96 15.10
CA ALA A 357 -13.41 -34.56 16.34
C ALA A 357 -14.87 -35.03 16.21
N ASP A 358 -15.71 -34.27 15.49
CA ASP A 358 -17.09 -34.68 15.19
C ASP A 358 -17.16 -35.88 14.23
N THR A 359 -16.10 -36.12 13.44
CA THR A 359 -16.02 -37.27 12.53
C THR A 359 -15.60 -38.57 13.25
N MET A 360 -14.84 -38.49 14.34
CA MET A 360 -14.38 -39.69 15.08
C MET A 360 -15.36 -40.17 16.17
N ILE A 361 -16.33 -39.35 16.59
CA ILE A 361 -17.38 -39.77 17.55
C ILE A 361 -18.54 -40.49 16.82
N GLY A 362 -18.60 -40.39 15.48
CA GLY A 362 -19.70 -40.91 14.66
C GLY A 362 -19.53 -42.32 14.09
N ASP A 363 -18.49 -43.08 14.46
CA ASP A 363 -18.24 -44.41 13.87
C ASP A 363 -18.50 -45.55 14.86
N SER A 364 -19.76 -45.70 15.26
CA SER A 364 -20.34 -46.98 15.61
C SER A 364 -21.84 -46.93 15.40
N SER A 365 -22.26 -47.64 14.34
CA SER A 365 -23.65 -47.91 13.94
C SER A 365 -24.36 -46.88 13.05
N ARG A 366 -24.66 -47.37 11.83
CA ARG A 366 -25.90 -47.16 11.08
C ARG A 366 -25.99 -45.90 10.21
N THR A 367 -25.82 -46.15 8.91
CA THR A 367 -26.52 -45.54 7.77
C THR A 367 -27.71 -44.65 8.13
N SER A 368 -27.46 -43.35 8.27
CA SER A 368 -28.44 -42.31 7.96
C SER A 368 -27.71 -41.05 7.49
N LYS A 369 -28.18 -40.48 6.39
CA LYS A 369 -27.74 -39.18 5.86
C LYS A 369 -28.01 -38.12 6.92
N ILE A 370 -27.01 -37.75 7.71
CA ILE A 370 -27.03 -36.51 8.47
C ILE A 370 -25.87 -35.67 7.95
N SER A 371 -26.25 -34.57 7.29
CA SER A 371 -25.39 -33.50 6.83
C SER A 371 -24.60 -32.92 8.01
N CYS A 372 -23.45 -33.52 8.34
CA CYS A 372 -22.51 -32.93 9.29
C CYS A 372 -21.89 -31.69 8.63
N GLY A 373 -22.13 -30.53 9.24
CA GLY A 373 -21.90 -29.22 8.66
C GLY A 373 -20.44 -28.95 8.33
N ARG A 374 -20.08 -29.18 7.07
CA ARG A 374 -18.92 -28.56 6.45
C ARG A 374 -19.17 -27.05 6.47
N PHE A 375 -18.65 -26.32 7.46
CA PHE A 375 -18.64 -24.86 7.40
C PHE A 375 -17.94 -24.50 6.10
N SER A 376 -18.72 -24.05 5.12
CA SER A 376 -18.20 -23.61 3.83
C SER A 376 -17.15 -22.54 4.12
N ALA A 377 -16.00 -22.55 3.42
CA ALA A 377 -14.93 -21.57 3.61
C ALA A 377 -15.47 -20.13 3.63
N HIS A 378 -16.55 -19.88 2.87
CA HIS A 378 -17.31 -18.64 2.87
C HIS A 378 -17.86 -18.24 4.25
N VAL A 379 -18.36 -19.18 5.07
CA VAL A 379 -18.88 -18.89 6.41
C VAL A 379 -17.75 -18.52 7.37
N ILE A 380 -16.59 -19.16 7.24
CA ILE A 380 -15.40 -18.85 8.06
C ILE A 380 -14.89 -17.44 7.71
N ASP A 381 -14.74 -17.13 6.42
CA ASP A 381 -14.34 -15.80 5.95
C ASP A 381 -15.34 -14.72 6.40
N LEU A 382 -16.65 -14.99 6.29
CA LEU A 382 -17.68 -14.06 6.73
C LEU A 382 -17.64 -13.82 8.24
N THR A 383 -17.39 -14.86 9.04
CA THR A 383 -17.31 -14.76 10.50
C THR A 383 -16.05 -14.01 10.93
N MET A 384 -14.93 -14.22 10.23
CA MET A 384 -13.69 -13.46 10.44
C MET A 384 -13.84 -11.98 10.07
N ILE A 385 -14.54 -11.67 8.97
CA ILE A 385 -14.85 -10.30 8.58
C ILE A 385 -15.76 -9.64 9.62
N ARG A 386 -16.79 -10.35 10.10
CA ARG A 386 -17.72 -9.85 11.13
C ARG A 386 -17.01 -9.61 12.46
N SER A 387 -16.10 -10.49 12.88
CA SER A 387 -15.34 -10.29 14.12
C SER A 387 -14.36 -9.13 13.99
N ALA A 388 -13.67 -8.99 12.86
CA ALA A 388 -12.79 -7.85 12.60
C ALA A 388 -13.56 -6.52 12.60
N LEU A 389 -14.73 -6.48 11.95
CA LEU A 389 -15.61 -5.30 11.95
C LEU A 389 -16.13 -4.98 13.35
N SER A 390 -16.53 -5.98 14.14
CA SER A 390 -16.98 -5.79 15.53
C SER A 390 -15.86 -5.27 16.44
N ILE A 391 -14.62 -5.76 16.27
CA ILE A 391 -13.46 -5.26 17.02
C ILE A 391 -13.18 -3.81 16.63
N LEU A 392 -13.23 -3.48 15.34
CA LEU A 392 -13.05 -2.11 14.83
C LEU A 392 -14.12 -1.16 15.37
N THR A 393 -15.40 -1.55 15.36
CA THR A 393 -16.48 -0.71 15.89
C THR A 393 -16.37 -0.53 17.40
N LEU A 394 -16.07 -1.60 18.15
CA LEU A 394 -15.85 -1.51 19.59
C LEU A 394 -14.66 -0.59 19.92
N SER A 395 -13.55 -0.73 19.18
CA SER A 395 -12.37 0.11 19.34
C SER A 395 -12.65 1.57 19.00
N PHE A 396 -13.43 1.83 17.95
CA PHE A 396 -13.87 3.18 17.59
C PHE A 396 -14.71 3.82 18.71
N PHE A 397 -15.72 3.12 19.24
CA PHE A 397 -16.54 3.65 20.33
C PHE A 397 -15.77 3.80 21.64
N ALA A 398 -14.83 2.90 21.93
CA ALA A 398 -13.93 3.03 23.07
C ALA A 398 -13.03 4.26 22.95
N ALA A 399 -12.46 4.50 21.75
CA ALA A 399 -11.64 5.68 21.47
C ALA A 399 -12.48 6.97 21.46
N TRP A 400 -13.70 6.94 20.93
CA TRP A 400 -14.63 8.06 20.91
C TRP A 400 -15.07 8.49 22.31
N LYS A 401 -15.29 7.50 23.19
CA LYS A 401 -15.70 7.73 24.58
C LYS A 401 -14.51 7.98 25.52
N ALA A 402 -13.27 7.79 25.05
CA ALA A 402 -12.10 8.09 25.84
C ALA A 402 -12.11 9.59 26.17
N PRO A 403 -12.16 9.98 27.45
CA PRO A 403 -12.08 11.39 27.81
C PRO A 403 -10.77 11.93 27.25
N SER A 404 -10.81 13.06 26.54
CA SER A 404 -9.63 13.76 26.05
C SER A 404 -8.66 13.93 27.21
N ALA A 405 -7.61 13.10 27.25
CA ALA A 405 -6.79 12.96 28.45
C ALA A 405 -6.15 14.30 28.82
N GLN A 406 -6.70 14.95 29.86
CA GLN A 406 -6.07 16.04 30.60
C GLN A 406 -4.98 15.51 31.57
N TRP A 407 -4.69 14.20 31.51
CA TRP A 407 -3.91 13.47 32.52
C TRP A 407 -2.38 13.47 32.34
N GLN A 408 -1.80 14.47 31.67
CA GLN A 408 -0.34 14.68 31.72
C GLN A 408 0.12 16.13 31.93
N VAL A 409 -0.76 17.13 31.77
CA VAL A 409 -0.38 18.53 32.05
C VAL A 409 -0.25 18.80 33.56
N ALA A 410 -0.99 18.05 34.40
CA ALA A 410 -0.91 18.22 35.85
C ALA A 410 0.41 17.72 36.49
N GLY A 411 1.10 16.76 35.84
CA GLY A 411 2.39 16.25 36.31
C GLY A 411 3.55 17.19 35.99
N SER A 412 3.60 17.68 34.75
CA SER A 412 4.69 18.55 34.28
C SER A 412 4.55 20.00 34.78
N ALA A 413 3.33 20.50 35.01
CA ALA A 413 3.12 21.83 35.62
C ALA A 413 3.54 21.88 37.10
N LYS A 414 3.45 20.77 37.83
CA LYS A 414 4.00 20.65 39.19
C LYS A 414 5.53 20.57 39.19
N ALA A 415 6.14 19.93 38.20
CA ALA A 415 7.60 19.89 38.05
C ALA A 415 8.19 21.24 37.64
N LEU A 416 7.52 22.00 36.76
CA LEU A 416 7.96 23.33 36.34
C LEU A 416 7.76 24.43 37.39
N SER A 417 6.76 24.32 38.27
CA SER A 417 6.58 25.30 39.36
C SER A 417 7.53 25.12 40.55
N GLN A 418 8.24 23.98 40.65
CA GLN A 418 9.32 23.80 41.62
C GLN A 418 10.68 24.30 41.13
N LEU A 419 10.89 24.46 39.81
CA LEU A 419 12.15 24.98 39.26
C LEU A 419 12.23 26.51 39.20
N TYR A 420 11.13 27.23 39.50
CA TYR A 420 11.07 28.70 39.51
C TYR A 420 10.94 29.31 40.93
N LYS A 421 11.15 28.50 41.97
CA LYS A 421 11.28 28.95 43.37
C LYS A 421 12.68 28.61 43.89
N VAL A 422 13.71 29.27 43.36
CA VAL A 422 14.97 29.59 44.06
C VAL A 422 15.44 30.94 43.57
#